data_AF-Q0UR77-F1
#
_entry.id   AF-Q0UR77-F1
#
_cell.length_a   1.000
_cell.length_b   1.000
_cell.length_c   1.000
_cell.angle_alpha   90.00
_cell.angle_beta   90.00
_cell.angle_gamma   90.00
#
_symmetry.space_group_name_H-M   'P 1'
#
loop_
_entity.id
_entity.type
_entity.pdbx_description
1 polymer ?
#
loop_
_entity_poly.entity_id
_entity_poly.type
_entity_poly.pdbx_seq_one_letter_code
_entity_poly.pdbx_strand_id
1 'polypeptide(L)'
;MRTSFAIAAAAAQLAAAHTTFQSFVIDGKDMGQHFAVQTPSNGNNPIYDVTSTAMNCNGGKPTTDFVEAKAGSEVTFQWHHNDPQTQSGDQDEPIAKSHQGPVMVYMAKADTKGEGAVWTKIFEEGLNAGTWAVQKFIDNKGQITVKLPNLEDGEYLIRPEIIALTRGQPRK
;
A
#
# COMPACT_ATOMS: atom_id res chain seq x y z
N MET A 1 44.18 17.41 -17.93
CA MET A 1 43.68 17.15 -16.56
C MET A 1 42.38 16.36 -16.72
N ARG A 2 42.39 15.04 -16.47
CA ARG A 2 41.20 14.18 -16.60
C ARG A 2 40.48 14.17 -15.25
N THR A 3 39.36 14.88 -15.15
CA THR A 3 38.47 14.82 -14.00
C THR A 3 37.62 13.55 -14.09
N SER A 4 37.96 12.55 -13.27
CA SER A 4 37.12 11.37 -13.05
C SER A 4 35.92 11.76 -12.20
N PHE A 5 34.71 11.57 -12.73
CA PHE A 5 33.49 11.61 -11.92
C PHE A 5 33.33 10.27 -11.21
N ALA A 6 33.42 10.26 -9.88
CA ALA A 6 33.03 9.11 -9.08
C ALA A 6 31.51 9.07 -8.98
N ILE A 7 30.88 8.04 -9.57
CA ILE A 7 29.47 7.73 -9.34
C ILE A 7 29.39 7.03 -7.98
N ALA A 8 28.89 7.74 -6.97
CA ALA A 8 28.52 7.11 -5.71
C ALA A 8 27.24 6.29 -5.93
N ALA A 9 27.37 4.96 -6.02
CA ALA A 9 26.23 4.06 -6.00
C ALA A 9 25.63 4.08 -4.58
N ALA A 10 24.49 4.74 -4.41
CA ALA A 10 23.70 4.65 -3.19
C ALA A 10 23.14 3.22 -3.09
N ALA A 11 23.72 2.39 -2.23
CA ALA A 11 23.12 1.11 -1.87
C ALA A 11 21.83 1.39 -1.08
N ALA A 12 20.69 1.33 -1.75
CA ALA A 12 19.39 1.33 -1.08
C ALA A 12 19.28 0.05 -0.24
N GLN A 13 19.43 0.17 1.08
CA GLN A 13 19.09 -0.92 1.98
C GLN A 13 17.57 -1.09 1.93
N LEU A 14 17.11 -2.17 1.29
CA LEU A 14 15.70 -2.52 1.24
C LEU A 14 15.20 -2.76 2.68
N ALA A 15 14.31 -1.87 3.16
CA ALA A 15 13.72 -1.99 4.48
C ALA A 15 12.56 -2.99 4.42
N ALA A 16 12.54 -3.95 5.35
CA ALA A 16 11.48 -4.94 5.40
C ALA A 16 10.22 -4.36 6.07
N ALA A 17 9.33 -3.72 5.30
CA ALA A 17 8.04 -3.26 5.82
C ALA A 17 7.12 -4.43 6.15
N HIS A 18 6.60 -4.43 7.38
CA HIS A 18 5.63 -5.39 7.84
C HIS A 18 4.32 -4.66 8.12
N THR A 19 3.40 -4.73 7.17
CA THR A 19 2.03 -4.23 7.28
C THR A 19 1.18 -4.88 6.19
N THR A 20 -0.09 -5.14 6.49
CA THR A 20 -1.01 -5.84 5.60
C THR A 20 -2.31 -5.06 5.45
N PHE A 21 -2.75 -4.87 4.20
CA PHE A 21 -4.09 -4.40 3.87
C PHE A 21 -5.12 -5.47 4.22
N GLN A 22 -6.11 -5.15 5.04
CA GLN A 22 -7.03 -6.15 5.60
C GLN A 22 -8.52 -5.85 5.40
N SER A 23 -8.92 -4.60 5.21
CA SER A 23 -10.35 -4.28 4.99
C SER A 23 -10.58 -2.95 4.29
N PHE A 24 -11.74 -2.88 3.63
CA PHE A 24 -12.27 -1.65 3.06
C PHE A 24 -13.22 -0.94 4.01
N VAL A 25 -13.18 0.39 3.99
CA VAL A 25 -14.25 1.24 4.54
C VAL A 25 -14.74 2.14 3.41
N ILE A 26 -16.02 2.03 3.02
CA ILE A 26 -16.64 2.78 1.92
C ILE A 26 -17.60 3.80 2.47
N ASP A 27 -17.37 5.08 2.18
CA ASP A 27 -18.21 6.19 2.65
C ASP A 27 -18.52 6.08 4.17
N GLY A 28 -17.50 5.68 4.94
CA GLY A 28 -17.57 5.49 6.41
C GLY A 28 -18.14 4.14 6.88
N LYS A 29 -18.58 3.26 5.97
CA LYS A 29 -19.07 1.91 6.30
C LYS A 29 -17.93 0.89 6.20
N ASP A 30 -17.59 0.26 7.33
CA ASP A 30 -16.67 -0.87 7.38
C ASP A 30 -17.29 -2.09 6.66
N MET A 31 -16.53 -2.66 5.72
CA MET A 31 -16.96 -3.80 4.92
C MET A 31 -16.65 -5.15 5.58
N GLY A 32 -15.89 -5.14 6.68
CA GLY A 32 -15.45 -6.34 7.38
C GLY A 32 -14.08 -6.83 6.92
N GLN A 33 -13.38 -7.51 7.83
CA GLN A 33 -12.06 -8.05 7.58
C GLN A 33 -12.10 -9.07 6.43
N HIS A 34 -11.16 -8.94 5.49
CA HIS A 34 -10.97 -9.80 4.32
C HIS A 34 -12.11 -9.80 3.29
N PHE A 35 -13.14 -8.98 3.45
CA PHE A 35 -14.21 -8.84 2.45
C PHE A 35 -13.68 -8.12 1.20
N ALA A 36 -13.75 -8.77 0.04
CA ALA A 36 -13.21 -8.37 -1.25
C ALA A 36 -11.69 -8.11 -1.28
N VAL A 37 -10.95 -8.60 -0.28
CA VAL A 37 -9.50 -8.44 -0.18
C VAL A 37 -8.80 -9.69 -0.69
N GLN A 38 -7.90 -9.52 -1.66
CA GLN A 38 -6.98 -10.59 -2.05
C GLN A 38 -5.86 -10.70 -1.01
N THR A 39 -6.08 -11.49 0.05
CA THR A 39 -5.16 -11.62 1.18
C THR A 39 -3.76 -12.07 0.70
N PRO A 40 -2.68 -11.40 1.14
CA PRO A 40 -1.32 -11.77 0.75
C PRO A 40 -0.94 -13.21 1.05
N SER A 41 -0.20 -13.84 0.14
CA SER A 41 0.28 -15.23 0.30
C SER A 41 1.47 -15.36 1.26
N ASN A 42 2.17 -14.25 1.54
CA ASN A 42 3.39 -14.19 2.33
C ASN A 42 3.20 -13.44 3.67
N GLY A 43 1.96 -13.30 4.13
CA GLY A 43 1.63 -12.53 5.33
C GLY A 43 1.95 -11.04 5.16
N ASN A 44 2.60 -10.45 6.17
CA ASN A 44 3.03 -9.06 6.14
C ASN A 44 4.44 -8.87 5.56
N ASN A 45 5.06 -9.92 4.99
CA ASN A 45 6.40 -9.77 4.42
C ASN A 45 6.38 -8.89 3.16
N PRO A 46 7.42 -8.06 2.96
CA PRO A 46 7.53 -7.21 1.78
C PRO A 46 7.85 -8.00 0.52
N ILE A 47 7.53 -7.42 -0.63
CA ILE A 47 7.96 -7.89 -1.95
C ILE A 47 9.20 -7.09 -2.36
N TYR A 48 10.30 -7.78 -2.69
CA TYR A 48 11.54 -7.14 -3.13
C TYR A 48 11.77 -7.24 -4.63
N ASP A 49 11.30 -8.33 -5.25
CA ASP A 49 11.45 -8.54 -6.69
C ASP A 49 10.33 -7.82 -7.44
N VAL A 50 10.65 -6.64 -7.97
CA VAL A 50 9.72 -5.82 -8.76
C VAL A 50 9.30 -6.45 -10.09
N THR A 51 9.93 -7.56 -10.50
CA THR A 51 9.56 -8.32 -11.70
C THR A 51 8.63 -9.50 -11.40
N SER A 52 8.41 -9.80 -10.11
CA SER A 52 7.52 -10.88 -9.68
C SER A 52 6.05 -10.54 -9.96
N THR A 53 5.26 -11.55 -10.34
CA THR A 53 3.80 -11.42 -10.45
C THR A 53 3.14 -11.09 -9.10
N ALA A 54 3.84 -11.32 -7.99
CA ALA A 54 3.39 -10.88 -6.67
C ALA A 54 3.21 -9.35 -6.61
N MET A 55 3.87 -8.55 -7.46
CA MET A 55 3.69 -7.10 -7.49
C MET A 55 2.27 -6.64 -7.85
N ASN A 56 1.44 -7.53 -8.42
CA ASN A 56 0.05 -7.20 -8.76
C ASN A 56 -0.82 -7.13 -7.51
N CYS A 57 -0.83 -8.20 -6.69
CA CYS A 57 -1.71 -8.37 -5.54
C CYS A 57 -1.06 -9.19 -4.38
N ASN A 58 0.26 -9.09 -4.18
CA ASN A 58 1.03 -9.79 -3.14
C ASN A 58 0.87 -11.33 -3.11
N GLY A 59 0.71 -11.92 -4.30
CA GLY A 59 0.44 -13.36 -4.47
C GLY A 59 -0.94 -13.80 -3.94
N GLY A 60 -1.80 -12.86 -3.57
CA GLY A 60 -3.18 -13.11 -3.19
C GLY A 60 -3.98 -13.73 -4.33
N LYS A 61 -5.05 -14.43 -3.96
CA LYS A 61 -5.96 -15.05 -4.92
C LYS A 61 -7.19 -14.17 -5.12
N PRO A 62 -7.77 -14.13 -6.34
CA PRO A 62 -9.05 -13.47 -6.56
C PRO A 62 -10.13 -13.98 -5.61
N THR A 63 -10.92 -13.05 -5.07
CA THR A 63 -12.10 -13.37 -4.29
C THR A 63 -13.35 -13.34 -5.18
N THR A 64 -14.48 -13.81 -4.67
CA THR A 64 -15.77 -13.81 -5.40
C THR A 64 -16.72 -12.70 -4.98
N ASP A 65 -16.38 -12.01 -3.90
CA ASP A 65 -17.11 -10.89 -3.33
C ASP A 65 -16.54 -9.55 -3.80
N PHE A 66 -17.41 -8.56 -3.87
CA PHE A 66 -17.08 -7.22 -4.37
C PHE A 66 -17.60 -6.16 -3.42
N VAL A 67 -16.88 -5.06 -3.37
CA VAL A 67 -17.31 -3.84 -2.69
C VAL A 67 -17.91 -2.88 -3.73
N GLU A 68 -19.15 -2.48 -3.51
CA GLU A 68 -19.82 -1.49 -4.36
C GLU A 68 -19.44 -0.07 -3.93
N ALA A 69 -18.99 0.75 -4.88
CA ALA A 69 -18.69 2.16 -4.68
C ALA A 69 -18.97 2.95 -5.96
N LYS A 70 -19.36 4.21 -5.83
CA LYS A 70 -19.62 5.10 -6.97
C LYS A 70 -18.40 5.97 -7.24
N ALA A 71 -18.29 6.50 -8.46
CA ALA A 71 -17.39 7.62 -8.71
C ALA A 71 -17.63 8.73 -7.66
N GLY A 72 -16.54 9.22 -7.06
CA GLY A 72 -16.59 10.21 -5.98
C GLY A 72 -16.74 9.64 -4.56
N SER A 73 -17.08 8.36 -4.39
CA SER A 73 -17.07 7.70 -3.06
C SER A 73 -15.68 7.75 -2.43
N GLU A 74 -15.64 7.86 -1.11
CA GLU A 74 -14.43 7.71 -0.32
C GLU A 74 -14.18 6.23 -0.04
N VAL A 75 -13.08 5.71 -0.60
CA VAL A 75 -12.59 4.36 -0.36
C VAL A 75 -11.41 4.46 0.57
N THR A 76 -11.55 3.86 1.75
CA THR A 76 -10.46 3.76 2.72
C THR A 76 -9.95 2.33 2.78
N PHE A 77 -8.63 2.19 2.70
CA PHE A 77 -7.91 0.94 2.88
C PHE A 77 -7.37 0.91 4.31
N GLN A 78 -7.85 -0.03 5.11
CA GLN A 78 -7.36 -0.23 6.47
C GLN A 78 -6.25 -1.28 6.48
N TRP A 79 -5.12 -0.89 7.05
CA TRP A 79 -3.94 -1.72 7.21
C TRP A 79 -3.61 -1.92 8.68
N HIS A 80 -2.98 -3.05 8.99
CA HIS A 80 -2.48 -3.37 10.33
C HIS A 80 -1.13 -4.07 10.24
N HIS A 81 -0.35 -4.03 11.32
CA HIS A 81 0.94 -4.72 11.38
C HIS A 81 0.77 -6.24 11.35
N ASN A 82 -0.19 -6.75 12.13
CA ASN A 82 -0.51 -8.16 12.26
C ASN A 82 -1.89 -8.47 11.67
N ASP A 83 -2.06 -9.70 11.18
CA ASP A 83 -3.34 -10.23 10.69
C ASP A 83 -3.67 -11.54 11.43
N PRO A 84 -4.64 -11.53 12.36
CA PRO A 84 -5.53 -10.41 12.71
C PRO A 84 -4.81 -9.27 13.46
N GLN A 85 -5.42 -8.08 13.46
CA GLN A 85 -4.92 -6.90 14.18
C GLN A 85 -4.64 -7.22 15.66
N THR A 86 -3.46 -6.80 16.14
CA THR A 86 -3.14 -6.84 17.56
C THR A 86 -3.84 -5.69 18.29
N GLN A 87 -4.71 -6.03 19.25
CA GLN A 87 -5.58 -5.04 19.93
C GLN A 87 -4.82 -4.13 20.91
N SER A 88 -3.68 -4.57 21.45
CA SER A 88 -2.86 -3.76 22.36
C SER A 88 -1.42 -4.28 22.45
N GLY A 89 -0.48 -3.39 22.78
CA GLY A 89 0.92 -3.76 23.04
C GLY A 89 1.80 -3.84 21.79
N ASP A 90 1.25 -3.65 20.60
CA ASP A 90 2.00 -3.58 19.34
C ASP A 90 2.54 -2.17 19.12
N GLN A 91 3.86 -2.00 19.23
CA GLN A 91 4.53 -0.71 19.04
C GLN A 91 4.70 -0.35 17.56
N ASP A 92 4.51 -1.34 16.69
CA ASP A 92 4.69 -1.23 15.25
C ASP A 92 3.34 -1.17 14.52
N GLU A 93 2.22 -1.07 15.24
CA GLU A 93 0.89 -0.85 14.64
C GLU A 93 0.76 0.60 14.13
N PRO A 94 0.32 0.84 12.88
CA PRO A 94 0.01 -0.11 11.79
C PRO A 94 1.24 -0.56 10.97
N ILE A 95 2.34 0.19 11.09
CA ILE A 95 3.68 -0.14 10.58
C ILE A 95 4.73 0.48 11.52
N ALA A 96 5.87 -0.17 11.68
CA ALA A 96 6.98 0.37 12.45
C ALA A 96 7.40 1.77 11.95
N LYS A 97 7.61 2.72 12.89
CA LYS A 97 7.93 4.13 12.57
C LYS A 97 9.21 4.30 11.74
N SER A 98 10.09 3.30 11.74
CA SER A 98 11.31 3.34 10.93
C SER A 98 11.02 3.28 9.42
N HIS A 99 9.86 2.80 8.98
CA HIS A 99 9.59 2.43 7.58
C HIS A 99 9.10 3.60 6.74
N GLN A 100 9.86 4.68 6.74
CA GLN A 100 9.48 5.88 6.01
C GLN A 100 9.50 5.65 4.50
N GLY A 101 8.50 6.18 3.80
CA GLY A 101 8.40 6.11 2.35
C GLY A 101 7.04 6.57 1.81
N PRO A 102 6.81 6.43 0.49
CA PRO A 102 5.57 6.83 -0.14
C PRO A 102 4.43 5.84 0.06
N VAL A 103 3.21 6.33 -0.17
CA VAL A 103 1.96 5.58 -0.24
C VAL A 103 1.30 5.88 -1.58
N MET A 104 0.81 4.85 -2.27
CA MET A 104 0.20 4.98 -3.59
C MET A 104 -1.04 4.08 -3.71
N VAL A 105 -1.96 4.44 -4.60
CA VAL A 105 -3.09 3.57 -4.97
C VAL A 105 -3.25 3.55 -6.48
N TYR A 106 -3.45 2.35 -7.02
CA TYR A 106 -3.63 2.10 -8.44
C TYR A 106 -4.96 1.37 -8.70
N MET A 107 -5.50 1.51 -9.91
CA MET A 107 -6.67 0.77 -10.38
C MET A 107 -6.41 0.13 -11.75
N ALA A 108 -7.02 -1.04 -11.99
CA ALA A 108 -7.06 -1.73 -13.27
C ALA A 108 -8.42 -2.42 -13.44
N LYS A 109 -8.94 -2.58 -14.67
CA LYS A 109 -10.17 -3.38 -14.89
C LYS A 109 -9.91 -4.83 -14.46
N ALA A 110 -10.87 -5.47 -13.80
CA ALA A 110 -10.69 -6.79 -13.20
C ALA A 110 -10.41 -7.91 -14.22
N ASP A 111 -10.95 -7.79 -15.43
CA ASP A 111 -10.74 -8.73 -16.55
C ASP A 111 -9.27 -8.83 -17.00
N THR A 112 -8.48 -7.78 -16.76
CA THR A 112 -7.03 -7.78 -17.00
C THR A 112 -6.25 -8.66 -16.04
N LYS A 113 -6.86 -9.06 -14.92
CA LYS A 113 -6.22 -9.79 -13.81
C LYS A 113 -4.97 -9.09 -13.24
N GLY A 114 -4.82 -7.79 -13.50
CA GLY A 114 -3.64 -7.01 -13.12
C GLY A 114 -2.39 -7.35 -13.93
N GLU A 115 -2.50 -8.12 -15.02
CA GLU A 115 -1.37 -8.56 -15.83
C GLU A 115 -0.98 -7.50 -16.87
N GLY A 116 0.32 -7.23 -16.98
CA GLY A 116 0.87 -6.26 -17.94
C GLY A 116 0.71 -4.80 -17.52
N ALA A 117 0.81 -3.89 -18.48
CA ALA A 117 0.76 -2.45 -18.26
C ALA A 117 -0.69 -1.92 -18.19
N VAL A 118 -1.45 -2.39 -17.20
CA VAL A 118 -2.89 -2.12 -17.07
C VAL A 118 -3.25 -1.20 -15.90
N TRP A 119 -2.29 -0.90 -15.05
CA TRP A 119 -2.48 -0.14 -13.82
C TRP A 119 -2.40 1.37 -14.05
N THR A 120 -3.45 2.08 -13.63
CA THR A 120 -3.49 3.54 -13.58
C THR A 120 -3.37 4.00 -12.13
N LYS A 121 -2.43 4.90 -11.85
CA LYS A 121 -2.29 5.51 -10.53
C LYS A 121 -3.43 6.51 -10.29
N ILE A 122 -4.10 6.41 -9.15
CA ILE A 122 -5.21 7.31 -8.76
C ILE A 122 -4.86 8.17 -7.54
N PHE A 123 -3.84 7.79 -6.78
CA PHE A 123 -3.39 8.50 -5.59
C PHE A 123 -1.89 8.28 -5.37
N GLU A 124 -1.19 9.32 -4.94
CA GLU A 124 0.16 9.21 -4.37
C GLU A 124 0.41 10.29 -3.32
N GLU A 125 1.12 9.89 -2.27
CA GLU A 125 1.82 10.80 -1.39
C GLU A 125 3.25 10.31 -1.16
N GLY A 126 4.20 11.24 -1.21
CA GLY A 126 5.62 10.98 -1.01
C GLY A 126 6.19 11.73 0.19
N LEU A 127 7.39 12.28 0.01
CA LEU A 127 8.01 13.18 0.99
C LEU A 127 7.52 14.62 0.73
N ASN A 128 6.89 15.23 1.74
CA ASN A 128 6.48 16.63 1.69
C ASN A 128 6.97 17.38 2.93
N ALA A 129 7.70 18.49 2.73
CA ALA A 129 8.23 19.33 3.80
C ALA A 129 8.96 18.57 4.94
N GLY A 130 9.66 17.49 4.60
CA GLY A 130 10.40 16.66 5.56
C GLY A 130 9.59 15.55 6.24
N THR A 131 8.30 15.41 5.90
CA THR A 131 7.40 14.38 6.41
C THR A 131 7.04 13.39 5.29
N TRP A 132 7.28 12.11 5.51
CA TRP A 132 6.87 11.06 4.56
C TRP A 132 5.40 10.69 4.72
N ALA A 133 4.80 10.18 3.65
CA ALA A 133 3.42 9.68 3.65
C ALA A 133 3.17 8.60 4.72
N VAL A 134 4.14 7.72 4.99
CA VAL A 134 4.03 6.73 6.08
C VAL A 134 3.80 7.38 7.45
N GLN A 135 4.34 8.58 7.71
CA GLN A 135 4.06 9.26 8.97
C GLN A 135 2.58 9.63 9.09
N LYS A 136 1.98 10.18 8.03
CA LYS A 136 0.54 10.47 8.01
C LYS A 136 -0.30 9.21 8.11
N PHE A 137 0.13 8.12 7.46
CA PHE A 137 -0.51 6.81 7.55
C PHE A 137 -0.54 6.28 9.00
N ILE A 138 0.57 6.42 9.73
CA ILE A 138 0.63 6.09 11.16
C ILE A 138 -0.30 7.00 11.96
N ASP A 139 -0.27 8.31 11.72
CA ASP A 139 -1.14 9.28 12.41
C ASP A 139 -2.63 9.02 12.15
N ASN A 140 -2.96 8.50 10.96
CA ASN A 140 -4.29 8.06 10.54
C ASN A 140 -4.61 6.61 10.93
N LYS A 141 -3.83 6.00 11.84
CA LYS A 141 -4.10 4.65 12.39
C LYS A 141 -4.22 3.57 11.32
N GLY A 142 -3.39 3.64 10.28
CA GLY A 142 -3.34 2.62 9.23
C GLY A 142 -4.32 2.83 8.10
N GLN A 143 -4.94 4.00 8.02
CA GLN A 143 -5.92 4.31 6.99
C GLN A 143 -5.31 5.12 5.84
N ILE A 144 -5.59 4.66 4.63
CA ILE A 144 -5.33 5.39 3.38
C ILE A 144 -6.69 5.64 2.74
N THR A 145 -7.08 6.91 2.57
CA THR A 145 -8.38 7.26 1.99
C THR A 145 -8.19 7.93 0.64
N VAL A 146 -8.94 7.46 -0.36
CA VAL A 146 -8.92 7.97 -1.73
C VAL A 146 -10.34 8.19 -2.22
N LYS A 147 -10.57 9.29 -2.95
CA LYS A 147 -11.82 9.52 -3.68
C LYS A 147 -11.74 8.82 -5.03
N LEU A 148 -12.73 7.98 -5.34
CA LEU A 148 -12.76 7.29 -6.62
C LEU A 148 -12.90 8.30 -7.77
N PRO A 149 -12.04 8.20 -8.80
CA PRO A 149 -12.17 9.06 -9.97
C PRO A 149 -13.43 8.71 -10.78
N ASN A 150 -13.79 9.59 -11.72
CA ASN A 150 -14.84 9.29 -12.68
C ASN A 150 -14.34 8.25 -13.68
N LEU A 151 -14.87 7.02 -13.60
CA LEU A 151 -14.51 5.88 -14.42
C LEU A 151 -15.76 5.30 -15.09
N GLU A 152 -15.56 4.48 -16.11
CA GLU A 152 -16.61 3.62 -16.65
C GLU A 152 -17.09 2.65 -15.56
N ASP A 153 -18.38 2.39 -15.50
CA ASP A 153 -18.94 1.37 -14.60
C ASP A 153 -18.34 0.00 -14.91
N GLY A 154 -18.01 -0.78 -13.88
CA GLY A 154 -17.49 -2.13 -14.02
C GLY A 154 -16.70 -2.61 -12.82
N GLU A 155 -16.12 -3.79 -12.95
CA GLU A 155 -15.28 -4.42 -11.93
C GLU A 155 -13.83 -3.96 -12.07
N TYR A 156 -13.21 -3.58 -10.95
CA TYR A 156 -11.85 -3.11 -10.89
C TYR A 156 -11.06 -3.80 -9.79
N LEU A 157 -9.78 -4.07 -10.05
CA LEU A 157 -8.79 -4.26 -9.01
C LEU A 157 -8.34 -2.89 -8.52
N ILE A 158 -8.14 -2.78 -7.21
CA ILE A 158 -7.59 -1.59 -6.57
C ILE A 158 -6.41 -2.00 -5.69
N ARG A 159 -5.23 -1.43 -5.96
CA ARG A 159 -3.95 -1.81 -5.36
C ARG A 159 -3.42 -0.67 -4.50
N PRO A 160 -3.72 -0.65 -3.19
CA PRO A 160 -3.01 0.22 -2.26
C PRO A 160 -1.60 -0.33 -2.02
N GLU A 161 -0.60 0.54 -1.98
CA GLU A 161 0.82 0.19 -1.93
C GLU A 161 1.57 1.13 -0.98
N ILE A 162 2.39 0.56 -0.11
CA ILE A 162 3.34 1.28 0.75
C ILE A 162 4.74 0.78 0.40
N ILE A 163 5.66 1.70 0.10
CA ILE A 163 7.06 1.35 -0.16
C ILE A 163 7.90 1.89 0.99
N ALA A 164 8.50 1.02 1.80
CA ALA A 164 9.44 1.47 2.82
C ALA A 164 10.84 1.65 2.24
N LEU A 165 11.32 2.89 2.24
CA LEU A 165 12.61 3.27 1.64
C LEU A 165 13.73 3.40 2.67
N THR A 166 13.41 3.49 3.96
CA THR A 166 14.41 3.66 5.01
C THR A 166 14.14 2.76 6.20
N ARG A 167 15.19 2.50 6.99
CA ARG A 167 15.10 2.20 8.42
C ARG A 167 15.44 3.49 9.16
N GLY A 168 14.47 4.36 9.39
CA GLY A 168 14.67 5.58 10.17
C GLY A 168 15.29 5.23 11.53
N GLN A 169 16.52 5.70 11.78
CA GLN A 169 17.04 5.81 13.14
C GLN A 169 16.17 6.82 13.90
N PRO A 170 15.85 6.59 15.19
CA PRO A 170 15.23 7.61 16.00
C PRO A 170 16.14 8.85 15.96
N ARG A 171 15.61 10.00 15.56
CA ARG A 171 16.33 11.25 15.80
C ARG A 171 16.48 11.37 17.32
N LYS A 172 17.74 11.44 17.77
CA LYS A 172 18.10 11.71 19.17
C LYS A 172 17.47 13.00 19.66
#